data_AF-E4UCK8-F1
#
_entry.id   AF-E4UCK8-F1
#
_cell.length_a   1.000
_cell.length_b   1.000
_cell.length_c   1.000
_cell.angle_alpha   90.00
_cell.angle_beta   90.00
_cell.angle_gamma   90.00
#
_symmetry.space_group_name_H-M   'P 1'
#
loop_
_entity.id
_entity.type
_entity.pdbx_description
1 polymer ?
#
loop_
_entity_poly.entity_id
_entity_poly.type
_entity_poly.pdbx_seq_one_letter_code
_entity_poly.pdbx_strand_id
1 'polypeptide(L)'
;MKEYSLLKSSSQYFSTPDPIITSLLDTDFYKFLMLQLIWKFYPNINVTFSLFNRQQKLNFSDKIDESELRAQLDYARSLRITEKEKEWLNHNIFYGKKHIFEPNFLTWLSNFQLPEYDLSHKKGQYILKFHGSWKDISLWEIPSLIIINTLYSRTIIRSMKPFYLDLLYAQAKGKLWSKIVKLKEFSGLKIVDFGTRRRHSFAWQKWCIEALQEGITDSFLGTSNALLAMNHAINVIGTSAHELPMVAAAIAQTDIETQNSPYQMMQKWNSLYDDNLLIALPDSFGTDFFLEHAPSWVAKWKGFRHDSASPIEGGEKILAWWEKMNCETHNKILIFSDNLDVDSIINTYKHFENRVPMIFGWGTNLTNDFGGCMPCNNTQIEKLQIVCKVIKANNQHVVKLSDDPVKTTGNTLKIKRYLKLFKTQK
;
A
#
# COMPACT_ATOMS: atom_id res chain seq x y z
N MET A 1 -20.57 -0.43 13.17
CA MET A 1 -21.68 -0.08 14.10
C MET A 1 -21.23 0.15 15.54
N LYS A 2 -20.24 -0.58 16.10
CA LYS A 2 -19.73 -0.30 17.46
C LYS A 2 -19.03 1.08 17.61
N GLU A 3 -18.17 1.50 16.68
CA GLU A 3 -17.61 2.88 16.68
C GLU A 3 -18.70 3.96 16.51
N TYR A 4 -19.73 3.68 15.70
CA TYR A 4 -20.84 4.61 15.45
C TYR A 4 -21.85 4.69 16.59
N SER A 5 -22.05 3.61 17.36
CA SER A 5 -22.86 3.66 18.58
C SER A 5 -22.09 4.27 19.75
N LEU A 6 -20.75 4.15 19.79
CA LEU A 6 -19.91 4.79 20.80
C LEU A 6 -20.01 6.32 20.72
N LEU A 7 -20.08 6.90 19.52
CA LEU A 7 -20.32 8.33 19.33
C LEU A 7 -21.69 8.83 19.85
N LYS A 8 -22.67 7.94 20.05
CA LYS A 8 -23.98 8.29 20.63
C LYS A 8 -24.02 8.23 22.16
N SER A 9 -23.06 7.58 22.83
CA SER A 9 -23.14 7.30 24.28
C SER A 9 -22.00 7.88 25.13
N SER A 10 -21.03 8.60 24.56
CA SER A 10 -19.82 8.99 25.29
C SER A 10 -19.70 10.51 25.50
N SER A 11 -20.55 11.07 26.36
CA SER A 11 -20.26 12.34 27.05
C SER A 11 -19.48 12.14 28.36
N GLN A 12 -19.00 10.91 28.65
CA GLN A 12 -18.47 10.56 29.97
C GLN A 12 -17.13 9.79 30.03
N TYR A 13 -16.36 9.68 28.94
CA TYR A 13 -15.01 9.08 29.00
C TYR A 13 -13.98 9.93 28.23
N PHE A 14 -13.51 11.00 28.87
CA PHE A 14 -12.29 11.70 28.46
C PHE A 14 -11.17 11.36 29.45
N SER A 15 -10.39 10.34 29.12
CA SER A 15 -9.02 10.22 29.64
C SER A 15 -8.04 9.53 28.69
N THR A 16 -8.50 8.84 27.64
CA THR A 16 -7.67 8.44 26.48
C THR A 16 -8.49 8.44 25.19
N PRO A 17 -7.99 8.97 24.05
CA PRO A 17 -8.71 8.94 22.78
C PRO A 17 -8.77 7.52 22.19
N ASP A 18 -9.95 7.14 21.66
CA ASP A 18 -10.20 5.83 21.04
C ASP A 18 -9.13 5.47 19.98
N PRO A 19 -8.36 4.38 20.19
CA PRO A 19 -7.20 4.05 19.36
C PRO A 19 -7.60 3.71 17.92
N ILE A 20 -6.96 4.37 16.96
CA ILE A 20 -7.20 4.20 15.52
C ILE A 20 -6.69 2.85 15.02
N ILE A 21 -5.58 2.38 15.59
CA ILE A 21 -4.95 1.11 15.26
C ILE A 21 -4.98 0.26 16.53
N THR A 22 -5.55 -0.93 16.43
CA THR A 22 -5.72 -1.86 17.56
C THR A 22 -4.92 -3.15 17.43
N SER A 23 -4.27 -3.35 16.28
CA SER A 23 -3.44 -4.52 15.99
C SER A 23 -2.33 -4.17 14.99
N LEU A 24 -1.18 -4.85 15.09
CA LEU A 24 -0.11 -4.76 14.10
C LEU A 24 -0.47 -5.45 12.77
N LEU A 25 -1.50 -6.31 12.73
CA LEU A 25 -2.04 -6.87 11.48
C LEU A 25 -2.89 -5.86 10.70
N ASP A 26 -3.22 -4.71 11.28
CA ASP A 26 -3.92 -3.64 10.57
C ASP A 26 -2.97 -2.87 9.64
N THR A 27 -2.46 -3.61 8.66
CA THR A 27 -1.44 -3.20 7.69
C THR A 27 -1.61 -4.00 6.39
N ASP A 28 -0.97 -3.54 5.32
CA ASP A 28 -0.96 -4.28 4.06
C ASP A 28 -0.04 -5.50 4.16
N PHE A 29 -0.49 -6.68 3.71
CA PHE A 29 0.19 -7.97 3.88
C PHE A 29 1.57 -8.04 3.23
N TYR A 30 1.79 -7.28 2.15
CA TYR A 30 3.11 -7.17 1.52
C TYR A 30 4.18 -6.68 2.51
N LYS A 31 3.80 -5.93 3.55
CA LYS A 31 4.73 -5.50 4.60
C LYS A 31 5.29 -6.67 5.38
N PHE A 32 4.49 -7.70 5.72
CA PHE A 32 4.99 -8.90 6.39
C PHE A 32 5.88 -9.73 5.47
N LEU A 33 5.49 -9.89 4.21
CA LEU A 33 6.29 -10.62 3.21
C LEU A 33 7.66 -9.96 2.99
N MET A 34 7.67 -8.64 2.83
CA MET A 34 8.92 -7.87 2.74
C MET A 34 9.71 -7.91 4.04
N LEU A 35 9.04 -7.81 5.19
CA LEU A 35 9.70 -7.78 6.49
C LEU A 35 10.49 -9.06 6.76
N GLN A 36 9.96 -10.24 6.41
CA GLN A 36 10.72 -11.49 6.50
C GLN A 36 11.97 -11.47 5.61
N LEU A 37 11.86 -10.97 4.37
CA LEU A 37 13.00 -10.82 3.46
C LEU A 37 14.06 -9.90 4.06
N ILE A 38 13.64 -8.73 4.56
CA ILE A 38 14.52 -7.74 5.19
C ILE A 38 15.20 -8.34 6.43
N TRP A 39 14.42 -9.01 7.29
CA TRP A 39 14.90 -9.68 8.49
C TRP A 39 15.97 -10.72 8.19
N LYS A 40 15.77 -11.53 7.13
CA LYS A 40 16.69 -12.61 6.76
C LYS A 40 17.96 -12.10 6.07
N PHE A 41 17.82 -11.22 5.09
CA PHE A 41 18.93 -10.87 4.19
C PHE A 41 19.59 -9.52 4.49
N TYR A 42 18.91 -8.62 5.20
CA TYR A 42 19.38 -7.27 5.47
C TYR A 42 19.23 -6.86 6.95
N PRO A 43 19.61 -7.72 7.93
CA PRO A 43 19.35 -7.47 9.34
C PRO A 43 20.08 -6.24 9.91
N ASN A 44 21.16 -5.81 9.26
CA ASN A 44 22.06 -4.75 9.73
C ASN A 44 21.98 -3.46 8.90
N ILE A 45 21.03 -3.36 7.97
CA ILE A 45 20.83 -2.13 7.19
C ILE A 45 20.01 -1.17 8.03
N ASN A 46 20.53 0.04 8.24
CA ASN A 46 19.78 1.12 8.86
C ASN A 46 19.04 1.91 7.79
N VAL A 47 17.83 2.38 8.09
CA VAL A 47 17.04 3.18 7.17
C VAL A 47 16.45 4.38 7.87
N THR A 48 16.02 5.35 7.07
CA THR A 48 15.16 6.43 7.52
C THR A 48 13.95 6.51 6.64
N PHE A 49 12.77 6.47 7.24
CA PHE A 49 11.51 6.76 6.57
C PHE A 49 11.06 8.18 6.92
N SER A 50 10.39 8.83 5.98
CA SER A 50 9.79 10.13 6.20
C SER A 50 8.40 10.17 5.58
N LEU A 51 7.49 10.80 6.30
CA LEU A 51 6.21 11.24 5.76
C LEU A 51 6.43 12.41 4.80
N PHE A 52 5.66 12.41 3.71
CA PHE A 52 5.58 13.50 2.74
C PHE A 52 4.13 13.79 2.42
N ASN A 53 3.76 15.06 2.44
CA ASN A 53 2.50 15.54 1.87
C ASN A 53 2.74 16.07 0.45
N ARG A 54 2.05 15.49 -0.53
CA ARG A 54 2.12 15.92 -1.94
C ARG A 54 1.22 17.12 -2.25
N GLN A 55 0.28 17.45 -1.36
CA GLN A 55 -0.58 18.63 -1.46
C GLN A 55 0.00 19.77 -0.60
N GLN A 56 1.04 20.45 -1.09
CA GLN A 56 1.73 21.50 -0.32
C GLN A 56 0.84 22.66 0.13
N LYS A 57 -0.28 22.91 -0.56
CA LYS A 57 -1.26 23.96 -0.20
C LYS A 57 -2.14 23.56 0.99
N LEU A 58 -2.21 22.28 1.33
CA LEU A 58 -2.99 21.78 2.44
C LEU A 58 -2.12 21.71 3.70
N ASN A 59 -2.30 22.67 4.60
CA ASN A 59 -1.62 22.69 5.89
C ASN A 59 -2.31 21.75 6.88
N PHE A 60 -2.05 20.44 6.76
CA PHE A 60 -2.75 19.47 7.60
C PHE A 60 -2.28 19.48 9.07
N SER A 61 -1.11 20.06 9.39
CA SER A 61 -0.72 20.24 10.80
C SER A 61 -1.56 21.30 11.50
N ASP A 62 -2.18 22.22 10.76
CA ASP A 62 -3.09 23.23 11.33
C ASP A 62 -4.46 22.62 11.65
N LYS A 63 -4.74 21.42 11.09
CA LYS A 63 -6.02 20.72 11.24
C LYS A 63 -5.93 19.58 12.26
N ILE A 64 -4.84 18.83 12.28
CA ILE A 64 -4.64 17.69 13.17
C ILE A 64 -3.85 18.13 14.40
N ASP A 65 -4.43 17.96 15.58
CA ASP A 65 -3.78 18.25 16.86
C ASP A 65 -2.53 17.37 17.09
N GLU A 66 -1.41 17.99 17.49
CA GLU A 66 -0.13 17.28 17.66
C GLU A 66 -0.18 16.28 18.82
N SER A 67 -0.86 16.63 19.92
CA SER A 67 -0.98 15.75 21.09
C SER A 67 -1.82 14.52 20.78
N GLU A 68 -2.88 14.67 19.98
CA GLU A 68 -3.68 13.55 19.51
C GLU A 68 -2.89 12.66 18.54
N LEU A 69 -2.12 13.25 17.61
CA LEU A 69 -1.24 12.49 16.72
C LEU A 69 -0.20 11.68 17.51
N ARG A 70 0.47 12.30 18.48
CA ARG A 70 1.45 11.61 19.35
C ARG A 70 0.80 10.48 20.14
N ALA A 71 -0.35 10.71 20.76
CA ALA A 71 -1.08 9.69 21.51
C ALA A 71 -1.41 8.45 20.66
N GLN A 72 -1.82 8.65 19.39
CA GLN A 72 -2.12 7.55 18.47
C GLN A 72 -0.85 6.81 18.01
N LEU A 73 0.24 7.54 17.73
CA LEU A 73 1.53 6.93 17.39
C LEU A 73 2.10 6.14 18.57
N ASP A 74 2.02 6.68 19.79
CA ASP A 74 2.50 6.04 21.01
C ASP A 74 1.67 4.79 21.35
N TYR A 75 0.34 4.86 21.18
CA TYR A 75 -0.52 3.68 21.32
C TYR A 75 -0.12 2.59 20.31
N ALA A 76 0.11 2.95 19.04
CA ALA A 76 0.52 1.98 18.01
C ALA A 76 1.83 1.26 18.37
N ARG A 77 2.77 1.93 19.05
CA ARG A 77 4.02 1.32 19.55
C ARG A 77 3.81 0.33 20.68
N SER A 78 2.76 0.51 21.47
CA SER A 78 2.44 -0.42 22.56
C SER A 78 1.97 -1.80 22.06
N LEU A 79 1.46 -1.86 20.82
CA LEU A 79 0.87 -3.07 20.24
C LEU A 79 1.90 -4.18 20.02
N ARG A 80 1.43 -5.41 20.21
CA ARG A 80 2.15 -6.65 19.89
C ARG A 80 1.24 -7.57 19.10
N ILE A 81 1.84 -8.47 18.33
CA ILE A 81 1.10 -9.56 17.69
C ILE A 81 0.55 -10.47 18.80
N THR A 82 -0.75 -10.72 18.75
CA THR A 82 -1.41 -11.64 19.68
C THR A 82 -1.17 -13.10 19.28
N GLU A 83 -1.35 -14.05 20.19
CA GLU A 83 -1.22 -15.48 19.87
C GLU A 83 -2.18 -15.92 18.75
N LYS A 84 -3.43 -15.41 18.73
CA LYS A 84 -4.39 -15.67 17.65
C LYS A 84 -3.86 -15.22 16.29
N GLU A 85 -3.27 -14.03 16.23
CA GLU A 85 -2.74 -13.47 14.98
C GLU A 85 -1.49 -14.20 14.52
N LYS A 86 -0.63 -14.62 15.47
CA LYS A 86 0.54 -15.46 15.20
C LYS A 86 0.13 -16.82 14.65
N GLU A 87 -0.88 -17.47 15.25
CA GLU A 87 -1.43 -18.73 14.76
C GLU A 87 -1.99 -18.59 13.36
N TRP A 88 -2.68 -17.47 13.06
CA TRP A 88 -3.17 -17.18 11.72
C TRP A 88 -2.03 -17.02 10.70
N LEU A 89 -0.98 -16.26 11.04
CA LEU A 89 0.21 -16.12 10.19
C LEU A 89 0.94 -17.46 9.97
N ASN A 90 0.92 -18.36 10.94
CA ASN A 90 1.59 -19.65 10.84
C ASN A 90 0.80 -20.69 10.02
N HIS A 91 -0.50 -20.84 10.32
CA HIS A 91 -1.27 -22.00 9.88
C HIS A 91 -2.20 -21.73 8.70
N ASN A 92 -2.53 -20.47 8.42
CA ASN A 92 -3.41 -20.15 7.30
C ASN A 92 -2.73 -20.47 5.96
N ILE A 93 -3.55 -20.80 4.95
CA ILE A 93 -3.07 -21.03 3.59
C ILE A 93 -2.97 -19.69 2.90
N PHE A 94 -1.75 -19.29 2.55
CA PHE A 94 -1.46 -18.09 1.80
C PHE A 94 -0.93 -18.50 0.43
N TYR A 95 -1.54 -18.02 -0.65
CA TYR A 95 -1.08 -18.31 -2.01
C TYR A 95 -0.99 -19.81 -2.35
N GLY A 96 -1.82 -20.64 -1.70
CA GLY A 96 -1.81 -22.09 -1.85
C GLY A 96 -0.78 -22.82 -0.97
N LYS A 97 -0.03 -22.11 -0.13
CA LYS A 97 1.01 -22.69 0.75
C LYS A 97 0.73 -22.40 2.22
N LYS A 98 1.05 -23.36 3.08
CA LYS A 98 1.13 -23.17 4.54
C LYS A 98 2.56 -22.80 4.91
N HIS A 99 2.74 -22.18 6.08
CA HIS A 99 4.07 -21.90 6.64
C HIS A 99 4.97 -21.07 5.71
N ILE A 100 4.41 -20.07 5.02
CA ILE A 100 5.20 -19.14 4.19
C ILE A 100 6.12 -18.22 5.04
N PHE A 101 5.88 -18.17 6.35
CA PHE A 101 6.70 -17.47 7.31
C PHE A 101 7.55 -18.44 8.11
N GLU A 102 8.85 -18.18 8.21
CA GLU A 102 9.79 -18.99 8.97
C GLU A 102 9.47 -18.95 10.47
N PRO A 103 9.59 -20.08 11.20
CA PRO A 103 9.30 -20.12 12.63
C PRO A 103 10.14 -19.12 13.46
N ASN A 104 11.41 -18.93 13.10
CA ASN A 104 12.29 -17.97 13.78
C ASN A 104 11.88 -16.52 13.49
N PHE A 105 11.39 -16.24 12.28
CA PHE A 105 10.82 -14.94 11.94
C PHE A 105 9.55 -14.66 12.75
N LEU A 106 8.63 -15.62 12.85
CA LEU A 106 7.41 -15.48 13.65
C LEU A 106 7.71 -15.30 15.15
N THR A 107 8.73 -15.99 15.67
CA THR A 107 9.20 -15.83 17.05
C THR A 107 9.75 -14.42 17.29
N TRP A 108 10.55 -13.89 16.36
CA TRP A 108 11.01 -12.51 16.42
C TRP A 108 9.83 -11.52 16.34
N LEU A 109 8.91 -11.73 15.39
CA LEU A 109 7.75 -10.86 15.15
C LEU A 109 6.78 -10.83 16.34
N SER A 110 6.67 -11.92 17.11
CA SER A 110 5.86 -11.96 18.34
C SER A 110 6.36 -10.98 19.41
N ASN A 111 7.67 -10.71 19.43
CA ASN A 111 8.30 -9.78 20.35
C ASN A 111 8.47 -8.37 19.78
N PHE A 112 8.08 -8.16 18.52
CA PHE A 112 8.22 -6.88 17.84
C PHE A 112 7.29 -5.81 18.43
N GLN A 113 7.79 -4.58 18.47
CA GLN A 113 7.05 -3.34 18.73
C GLN A 113 7.57 -2.26 17.80
N LEU A 114 6.70 -1.31 17.43
CA LEU A 114 7.14 -0.18 16.61
C LEU A 114 8.15 0.69 17.40
N PRO A 115 9.30 1.05 16.80
CA PRO A 115 10.32 1.84 17.47
C PRO A 115 9.91 3.32 17.64
N GLU A 116 10.76 4.11 18.26
CA GLU A 116 10.57 5.56 18.40
C GLU A 116 10.46 6.30 17.06
N TYR A 117 9.86 7.48 17.11
CA TYR A 117 9.66 8.37 15.96
C TYR A 117 10.05 9.80 16.33
N ASP A 118 10.50 10.54 15.31
CA ASP A 118 10.72 11.97 15.40
C ASP A 118 9.54 12.69 14.78
N LEU A 119 8.82 13.48 15.58
CA LEU A 119 7.75 14.35 15.10
C LEU A 119 8.12 15.81 15.38
N SER A 120 8.11 16.60 14.32
CA SER A 120 8.20 18.06 14.38
C SER A 120 7.22 18.68 13.39
N HIS A 121 6.96 19.97 13.49
CA HIS A 121 6.16 20.70 12.51
C HIS A 121 6.97 21.83 11.89
N LYS A 122 6.72 22.12 10.61
CA LYS A 122 7.34 23.24 9.89
C LYS A 122 6.43 23.72 8.78
N LYS A 123 6.12 25.02 8.77
CA LYS A 123 5.32 25.68 7.72
C LYS A 123 3.97 24.96 7.44
N GLY A 124 3.19 24.66 8.49
CA GLY A 124 1.88 24.01 8.33
C GLY A 124 1.93 22.53 7.95
N GLN A 125 3.09 21.87 8.07
CA GLN A 125 3.28 20.46 7.76
C GLN A 125 3.91 19.72 8.95
N TYR A 126 3.45 18.49 9.20
CA TYR A 126 4.18 17.56 10.07
C TYR A 126 5.35 16.92 9.32
N ILE A 127 6.52 16.94 9.95
CA ILE A 127 7.71 16.19 9.59
C ILE A 127 7.79 15.02 10.56
N LEU A 128 7.31 13.87 10.10
CA LEU A 128 7.33 12.61 10.85
C LEU A 128 8.38 11.69 10.23
N LYS A 129 9.38 11.29 11.03
CA LYS A 129 10.46 10.41 10.60
C LYS A 129 10.62 9.22 11.53
N PHE A 130 11.13 8.14 10.96
CA PHE A 130 11.41 6.89 11.65
C PHE A 130 12.83 6.47 11.30
N HIS A 131 13.65 6.19 12.30
CA HIS A 131 15.08 5.90 12.15
C HIS A 131 15.44 4.63 12.92
N GLY A 132 16.21 3.72 12.30
CA GLY A 132 16.60 2.46 12.94
C GLY A 132 16.95 1.38 11.93
N SER A 133 17.00 0.13 12.39
CA SER A 133 17.22 -1.01 11.50
C SER A 133 16.05 -1.17 10.54
N TRP A 134 16.31 -1.67 9.33
CA TRP A 134 15.31 -1.76 8.28
C TRP A 134 14.13 -2.65 8.68
N LYS A 135 14.42 -3.79 9.31
CA LYS A 135 13.38 -4.70 9.83
C LYS A 135 12.53 -4.03 10.91
N ASP A 136 13.08 -3.11 11.69
CA ASP A 136 12.30 -2.47 12.76
C ASP A 136 11.43 -1.31 12.25
N ILE A 137 11.87 -0.66 11.16
CA ILE A 137 11.24 0.57 10.65
C ILE A 137 10.22 0.30 9.55
N SER A 138 10.35 -0.77 8.76
CA SER A 138 9.51 -0.98 7.56
C SER A 138 8.01 -1.01 7.86
N LEU A 139 7.61 -1.46 9.07
CA LEU A 139 6.21 -1.50 9.50
C LEU A 139 5.60 -0.15 9.86
N TRP A 140 6.38 0.93 10.02
CA TRP A 140 5.82 2.26 10.31
C TRP A 140 5.07 2.89 9.14
N GLU A 141 5.33 2.47 7.90
CA GLU A 141 4.75 3.08 6.69
C GLU A 141 3.22 3.14 6.76
N ILE A 142 2.57 1.98 6.96
CA ILE A 142 1.11 1.88 6.86
C ILE A 142 0.41 2.47 8.10
N PRO A 143 0.82 2.14 9.34
CA PRO A 143 0.24 2.72 10.56
C PRO A 143 0.26 4.25 10.57
N SER A 144 1.40 4.86 10.21
CA SER A 144 1.52 6.32 10.19
C SER A 144 0.53 6.98 9.21
N LEU A 145 0.35 6.37 8.04
CA LEU A 145 -0.61 6.85 7.03
C LEU A 145 -2.06 6.64 7.46
N ILE A 146 -2.40 5.49 8.05
CA ILE A 146 -3.73 5.23 8.61
C ILE A 146 -4.08 6.27 9.68
N ILE A 147 -3.18 6.49 10.65
CA ILE A 147 -3.39 7.40 11.78
C ILE A 147 -3.67 8.80 11.25
N ILE A 148 -2.82 9.33 10.37
CA ILE A 148 -2.96 10.70 9.87
C ILE A 148 -4.22 10.86 9.02
N ASN A 149 -4.53 9.91 8.13
CA ASN A 149 -5.78 9.96 7.34
C ASN A 149 -7.01 9.92 8.24
N THR A 150 -7.05 9.01 9.21
CA THR A 150 -8.20 8.87 10.10
C THR A 150 -8.36 10.09 11.01
N LEU A 151 -7.27 10.63 11.55
CA LEU A 151 -7.29 11.89 12.31
C LEU A 151 -7.81 13.03 11.46
N TYR A 152 -7.30 13.19 10.23
CA TYR A 152 -7.80 14.21 9.31
C TYR A 152 -9.31 14.09 9.07
N SER A 153 -9.80 12.88 8.77
CA SER A 153 -11.23 12.60 8.65
C SER A 153 -12.00 12.94 9.93
N ARG A 154 -11.46 12.62 11.12
CA ARG A 154 -12.03 12.94 12.44
C ARG A 154 -12.19 14.46 12.62
N THR A 155 -11.26 15.28 12.16
CA THR A 155 -11.37 16.76 12.26
C THR A 155 -12.62 17.30 11.56
N ILE A 156 -13.01 16.70 10.44
CA ILE A 156 -14.14 17.14 9.63
C ILE A 156 -15.45 16.62 10.22
N ILE A 157 -15.50 15.34 10.61
CA ILE A 157 -16.75 14.72 11.08
C ILE A 157 -17.13 15.10 12.52
N ARG A 158 -16.17 15.44 13.40
CA ARG A 158 -16.43 15.78 14.82
C ARG A 158 -17.29 17.03 14.99
N SER A 159 -17.24 17.97 14.06
CA SER A 159 -18.04 19.18 14.09
C SER A 159 -19.46 18.99 13.54
N MET A 160 -19.76 17.81 12.96
CA MET A 160 -21.06 17.54 12.35
C MET A 160 -22.12 17.14 13.38
N LYS A 161 -23.34 17.62 13.16
CA LYS A 161 -24.51 17.12 13.89
C LYS A 161 -24.78 15.65 13.52
N PRO A 162 -25.31 14.82 14.46
CA PRO A 162 -25.56 13.39 14.21
C PRO A 162 -26.34 13.10 12.93
N PHE A 163 -27.39 13.86 12.63
CA PHE A 163 -28.20 13.68 11.42
C PHE A 163 -27.40 13.92 10.12
N TYR A 164 -26.52 14.94 10.10
CA TYR A 164 -25.67 15.20 8.94
C TYR A 164 -24.61 14.13 8.75
N LEU A 165 -24.11 13.55 9.85
CA LEU A 165 -23.22 12.41 9.79
C LEU A 165 -23.92 11.18 9.18
N ASP A 166 -25.14 10.89 9.61
CA ASP A 166 -25.93 9.79 9.04
C ASP A 166 -26.17 9.99 7.53
N LEU A 167 -26.51 11.21 7.11
CA LEU A 167 -26.71 11.53 5.69
C LEU A 167 -25.42 11.41 4.86
N LEU A 168 -24.28 11.88 5.40
CA LEU A 168 -22.96 11.73 4.76
C LEU A 168 -22.65 10.26 4.44
N TYR A 169 -22.83 9.37 5.42
CA TYR A 169 -22.54 7.96 5.22
C TYR A 169 -23.59 7.28 4.35
N ALA A 170 -24.87 7.65 4.43
CA ALA A 170 -25.89 7.12 3.53
C ALA A 170 -25.55 7.43 2.06
N GLN A 171 -25.14 8.67 1.77
CA GLN A 171 -24.71 9.07 0.43
C GLN A 171 -23.43 8.35 -0.01
N ALA A 172 -22.42 8.23 0.87
CA ALA A 172 -21.20 7.50 0.57
C ALA A 172 -21.46 6.01 0.27
N LYS A 173 -22.36 5.37 1.01
CA LYS A 173 -22.78 3.98 0.78
C LYS A 173 -23.46 3.82 -0.58
N GLY A 174 -24.42 4.69 -0.89
CA GLY A 174 -25.09 4.69 -2.21
C GLY A 174 -24.11 4.93 -3.36
N LYS A 175 -23.15 5.83 -3.17
CA LYS A 175 -22.08 6.11 -4.14
C LYS A 175 -21.17 4.91 -4.35
N LEU A 176 -20.76 4.20 -3.30
CA LEU A 176 -19.95 2.98 -3.48
C LEU A 176 -20.78 1.89 -4.18
N TRP A 177 -22.02 1.69 -3.76
CA TRP A 177 -22.87 0.65 -4.34
C TRP A 177 -23.11 0.86 -5.84
N SER A 178 -23.33 2.10 -6.29
CA SER A 178 -23.49 2.39 -7.73
C SER A 178 -22.23 2.06 -8.54
N LYS A 179 -21.03 2.23 -7.97
CA LYS A 179 -19.78 1.80 -8.60
C LYS A 179 -19.69 0.28 -8.70
N ILE A 180 -20.06 -0.43 -7.64
CA ILE A 180 -20.08 -1.89 -7.59
C ILE A 180 -21.04 -2.45 -8.65
N VAL A 181 -22.23 -1.86 -8.78
CA VAL A 181 -23.21 -2.23 -9.83
C VAL A 181 -22.61 -2.10 -11.24
N LYS A 182 -21.89 -1.01 -11.53
CA LYS A 182 -21.18 -0.86 -12.82
C LYS A 182 -20.12 -1.94 -13.05
N LEU A 183 -19.32 -2.25 -12.03
CA LEU A 183 -18.27 -3.28 -12.14
C LEU A 183 -18.85 -4.69 -12.30
N LYS A 184 -20.05 -4.95 -11.76
CA LYS A 184 -20.76 -6.24 -11.86
C LYS A 184 -21.08 -6.64 -13.31
N GLU A 185 -21.17 -5.68 -14.23
CA GLU A 185 -21.39 -5.93 -15.66
C GLU A 185 -20.20 -6.67 -16.33
N PHE A 186 -19.04 -6.76 -15.66
CA PHE A 186 -17.82 -7.36 -16.18
C PHE A 186 -17.44 -8.62 -15.38
N SER A 187 -18.08 -9.76 -15.66
CA SER A 187 -17.91 -11.00 -14.87
C SER A 187 -16.48 -11.55 -14.81
N GLY A 188 -15.66 -11.27 -15.83
CA GLY A 188 -14.24 -11.66 -15.86
C GLY A 188 -13.31 -10.77 -15.01
N LEU A 189 -13.80 -9.62 -14.53
CA LEU A 189 -13.02 -8.68 -13.75
C LEU A 189 -12.57 -9.30 -12.43
N LYS A 190 -11.32 -9.05 -12.02
CA LYS A 190 -10.80 -9.43 -10.70
C LYS A 190 -10.33 -8.20 -9.92
N ILE A 191 -10.90 -7.99 -8.74
CA ILE A 191 -10.72 -6.81 -7.89
C ILE A 191 -10.14 -7.21 -6.54
N VAL A 192 -9.20 -6.41 -6.04
CA VAL A 192 -8.61 -6.55 -4.71
C VAL A 192 -8.71 -5.21 -3.97
N ASP A 193 -9.08 -5.21 -2.69
CA ASP A 193 -8.99 -4.00 -1.85
C ASP A 193 -7.53 -3.70 -1.50
N PHE A 194 -7.00 -2.56 -1.97
CA PHE A 194 -5.67 -2.01 -1.64
C PHE A 194 -5.79 -0.64 -0.93
N GLY A 195 -6.90 -0.40 -0.24
CA GLY A 195 -7.26 0.91 0.30
C GLY A 195 -6.67 1.28 1.65
N THR A 196 -6.05 0.34 2.37
CA THR A 196 -5.64 0.46 3.78
C THR A 196 -4.98 1.79 4.13
N ARG A 197 -3.88 2.14 3.44
CA ARG A 197 -3.02 3.29 3.78
C ARG A 197 -3.69 4.66 3.68
N ARG A 198 -4.78 4.79 2.91
CA ARG A 198 -5.50 6.06 2.67
C ARG A 198 -6.99 5.94 2.96
N ARG A 199 -7.41 4.90 3.66
CA ARG A 199 -8.81 4.71 4.05
C ARG A 199 -9.30 5.88 4.89
N HIS A 200 -10.61 6.13 4.83
CA HIS A 200 -11.27 7.12 5.68
C HIS A 200 -11.30 6.71 7.16
N SER A 201 -11.59 5.43 7.43
CA SER A 201 -11.51 4.83 8.77
C SER A 201 -11.48 3.29 8.65
N PHE A 202 -11.12 2.60 9.73
CA PHE A 202 -11.16 1.13 9.78
C PHE A 202 -12.59 0.61 9.53
N ALA A 203 -13.58 1.17 10.24
CA ALA A 203 -14.99 0.78 10.07
C ALA A 203 -15.52 1.02 8.65
N TRP A 204 -15.06 2.09 7.97
CA TRP A 204 -15.46 2.33 6.59
C TRP A 204 -14.82 1.33 5.62
N GLN A 205 -13.51 1.04 5.75
CA GLN A 205 -12.86 0.00 4.93
C GLN A 205 -13.54 -1.36 5.12
N LYS A 206 -13.87 -1.71 6.37
CA LYS A 206 -14.64 -2.92 6.68
C LYS A 206 -15.96 -2.95 5.91
N TRP A 207 -16.73 -1.86 5.93
CA TRP A 207 -18.01 -1.78 5.21
C TRP A 207 -17.80 -1.88 3.69
N CYS A 208 -16.74 -1.29 3.12
CA CYS A 208 -16.41 -1.44 1.71
C CYS A 208 -16.13 -2.90 1.34
N ILE A 209 -15.41 -3.65 2.18
CA ILE A 209 -15.14 -5.08 1.96
C ILE A 209 -16.44 -5.87 1.95
N GLU A 210 -17.31 -5.67 2.96
CA GLU A 210 -18.62 -6.32 3.03
C GLU A 210 -19.45 -6.04 1.77
N ALA A 211 -19.47 -4.78 1.30
CA ALA A 211 -20.17 -4.41 0.07
C ALA A 211 -19.60 -5.09 -1.20
N LEU A 212 -18.28 -5.26 -1.29
CA LEU A 212 -17.65 -5.96 -2.42
C LEU A 212 -17.95 -7.46 -2.40
N GLN A 213 -17.95 -8.09 -1.23
CA GLN A 213 -18.30 -9.50 -1.07
C GLN A 213 -19.73 -9.79 -1.55
N GLU A 214 -20.67 -8.89 -1.24
CA GLU A 214 -22.08 -9.02 -1.65
C GLU A 214 -22.32 -8.64 -3.11
N GLY A 215 -21.68 -7.57 -3.59
CA GLY A 215 -22.01 -6.99 -4.89
C GLY A 215 -21.31 -7.65 -6.08
N ILE A 216 -20.09 -8.15 -5.88
CA ILE A 216 -19.24 -8.72 -6.95
C ILE A 216 -18.46 -9.95 -6.46
N THR A 217 -19.13 -10.90 -5.80
CA THR A 217 -18.54 -12.07 -5.15
C THR A 217 -17.50 -12.82 -5.99
N ASP A 218 -17.81 -13.13 -7.25
CA ASP A 218 -16.90 -13.88 -8.14
C ASP A 218 -15.69 -13.06 -8.62
N SER A 219 -15.81 -11.74 -8.59
CA SER A 219 -14.77 -10.80 -9.01
C SER A 219 -13.90 -10.34 -7.84
N PHE A 220 -14.42 -10.32 -6.61
CA PHE A 220 -13.68 -9.87 -5.44
C PHE A 220 -12.72 -10.96 -4.93
N LEU A 221 -11.42 -10.76 -5.14
CA LEU A 221 -10.40 -11.73 -4.79
C LEU A 221 -9.99 -11.70 -3.33
N GLY A 222 -10.13 -10.55 -2.64
CA GLY A 222 -9.67 -10.36 -1.26
C GLY A 222 -9.18 -8.94 -0.96
N THR A 223 -8.45 -8.79 0.15
CA THR A 223 -7.92 -7.49 0.62
C THR A 223 -6.42 -7.58 0.91
N SER A 224 -5.70 -6.47 0.79
CA SER A 224 -4.33 -6.40 1.32
C SER A 224 -4.27 -6.29 2.84
N ASN A 225 -5.34 -5.84 3.50
CA ASN A 225 -5.32 -5.64 4.95
C ASN A 225 -5.34 -6.99 5.69
N ALA A 226 -4.25 -7.33 6.38
CA ALA A 226 -4.11 -8.64 7.02
C ALA A 226 -5.15 -8.87 8.15
N LEU A 227 -5.45 -7.85 8.94
CA LEU A 227 -6.44 -7.92 10.01
C LEU A 227 -7.85 -8.14 9.45
N LEU A 228 -8.24 -7.40 8.42
CA LEU A 228 -9.56 -7.57 7.79
C LEU A 228 -9.67 -8.91 7.08
N ALA A 229 -8.61 -9.38 6.42
CA ALA A 229 -8.57 -10.71 5.84
C ALA A 229 -8.79 -11.80 6.90
N MET A 230 -8.08 -11.72 8.03
CA MET A 230 -8.25 -12.62 9.17
C MET A 230 -9.67 -12.56 9.74
N ASN A 231 -10.20 -11.36 9.97
CA ASN A 231 -11.50 -11.17 10.63
C ASN A 231 -12.68 -11.60 9.75
N HIS A 232 -12.56 -11.50 8.43
CA HIS A 232 -13.61 -11.89 7.47
C HIS A 232 -13.39 -13.26 6.84
N ALA A 233 -12.31 -13.96 7.20
CA ALA A 233 -11.90 -15.23 6.59
C ALA A 233 -11.86 -15.18 5.05
N ILE A 234 -11.34 -14.07 4.50
CA ILE A 234 -11.14 -13.87 3.06
C ILE A 234 -9.66 -13.96 2.72
N ASN A 235 -9.35 -14.10 1.42
CA ASN A 235 -7.96 -14.12 0.99
C ASN A 235 -7.27 -12.79 1.32
N VAL A 236 -6.02 -12.91 1.76
CA VAL A 236 -5.12 -11.77 1.90
C VAL A 236 -4.21 -11.68 0.67
N ILE A 237 -4.01 -10.47 0.15
CA ILE A 237 -3.24 -10.22 -1.06
C ILE A 237 -2.07 -9.25 -0.79
N GLY A 238 -0.84 -9.70 -0.96
CA GLY A 238 0.38 -8.90 -1.02
C GLY A 238 1.29 -9.24 -2.20
N THR A 239 2.12 -8.29 -2.61
CA THR A 239 3.22 -8.51 -3.57
C THR A 239 4.52 -8.04 -2.92
N SER A 240 5.48 -7.51 -3.69
CA SER A 240 6.56 -6.66 -3.18
C SER A 240 6.23 -5.16 -3.39
N ALA A 241 7.05 -4.27 -2.85
CA ALA A 241 6.95 -2.83 -3.07
C ALA A 241 8.33 -2.18 -3.32
N HIS A 242 8.31 -0.95 -3.84
CA HIS A 242 9.51 -0.22 -4.30
C HIS A 242 10.61 -0.05 -3.27
N GLU A 243 10.27 -0.04 -1.97
CA GLU A 243 11.26 0.08 -0.90
C GLU A 243 12.39 -0.97 -1.02
N LEU A 244 12.09 -2.20 -1.48
CA LEU A 244 13.13 -3.22 -1.68
C LEU A 244 14.20 -2.78 -2.70
N PRO A 245 13.88 -2.58 -4.00
CA PRO A 245 14.88 -2.14 -4.98
C PRO A 245 15.45 -0.76 -4.67
N MET A 246 14.66 0.14 -4.08
CA MET A 246 15.12 1.47 -3.66
C MET A 246 16.26 1.38 -2.63
N VAL A 247 16.11 0.54 -1.58
CA VAL A 247 17.15 0.35 -0.57
C VAL A 247 18.35 -0.40 -1.15
N ALA A 248 18.12 -1.47 -1.93
CA ALA A 248 19.20 -2.22 -2.58
C ALA A 248 20.09 -1.32 -3.46
N ALA A 249 19.48 -0.48 -4.31
CA ALA A 249 20.20 0.45 -5.17
C ALA A 249 20.99 1.48 -4.37
N ALA A 250 20.45 1.94 -3.24
CA ALA A 250 21.11 2.96 -2.42
C ALA A 250 22.37 2.42 -1.73
N ILE A 251 22.36 1.15 -1.30
CA ILE A 251 23.48 0.52 -0.58
C ILE A 251 24.50 -0.18 -1.50
N ALA A 252 24.17 -0.33 -2.79
CA ALA A 252 25.09 -0.86 -3.80
C ALA A 252 26.38 -0.01 -3.89
N GLN A 253 27.51 -0.69 -4.07
CA GLN A 253 28.83 -0.05 -4.11
C GLN A 253 29.22 0.38 -5.52
N THR A 254 28.74 -0.34 -6.53
CA THR A 254 29.05 -0.06 -7.94
C THR A 254 27.80 0.32 -8.75
N ASP A 255 28.03 0.93 -9.91
CA ASP A 255 26.96 1.27 -10.86
C ASP A 255 26.28 -0.01 -11.42
N ILE A 256 27.06 -1.06 -11.68
CA ILE A 256 26.56 -2.36 -12.13
C ILE A 256 25.66 -3.00 -11.05
N GLU A 257 26.08 -2.99 -9.79
CA GLU A 257 25.24 -3.46 -8.68
C GLU A 257 23.98 -2.61 -8.52
N THR A 258 24.08 -1.30 -8.71
CA THR A 258 22.93 -0.39 -8.64
C THR A 258 21.90 -0.75 -9.72
N GLN A 259 22.33 -0.94 -10.97
CA GLN A 259 21.46 -1.35 -12.08
C GLN A 259 20.85 -2.74 -11.86
N ASN A 260 21.61 -3.67 -11.28
CA ASN A 260 21.16 -5.04 -11.01
C ASN A 260 20.29 -5.18 -9.76
N SER A 261 20.18 -4.13 -8.94
CA SER A 261 19.47 -4.16 -7.66
C SER A 261 18.00 -4.63 -7.73
N PRO A 262 17.18 -4.31 -8.76
CA PRO A 262 15.83 -4.86 -8.86
C PRO A 262 15.83 -6.38 -9.05
N TYR A 263 16.71 -6.89 -9.90
CA TYR A 263 16.82 -8.33 -10.17
C TYR A 263 17.38 -9.10 -8.98
N GLN A 264 18.35 -8.52 -8.25
CA GLN A 264 18.87 -9.11 -7.01
C GLN A 264 17.78 -9.25 -5.95
N MET A 265 16.91 -8.24 -5.82
CA MET A 265 15.77 -8.29 -4.89
C MET A 265 14.76 -9.35 -5.31
N MET A 266 14.49 -9.48 -6.61
CA MET A 266 13.64 -10.55 -7.14
C MET A 266 14.20 -11.94 -6.85
N GLN A 267 15.51 -12.16 -7.04
CA GLN A 267 16.15 -13.44 -6.72
C GLN A 267 16.03 -13.80 -5.24
N LYS A 268 16.24 -12.82 -4.34
CA LYS A 268 16.03 -13.03 -2.89
C LYS A 268 14.57 -13.29 -2.55
N TRP A 269 13.64 -12.59 -3.19
CA TRP A 269 12.20 -12.84 -3.04
C TRP A 269 11.83 -14.28 -3.46
N ASN A 270 12.32 -14.73 -4.61
CA ASN A 270 12.13 -16.08 -5.12
C ASN A 270 12.81 -17.18 -4.27
N SER A 271 13.71 -16.83 -3.35
CA SER A 271 14.29 -17.79 -2.41
C SER A 271 13.43 -18.01 -1.15
N LEU A 272 12.41 -17.18 -0.95
CA LEU A 272 11.47 -17.24 0.17
C LEU A 272 10.06 -17.61 -0.26
N TYR A 273 9.67 -17.17 -1.45
CA TYR A 273 8.31 -17.27 -1.94
C TYR A 273 8.31 -17.78 -3.37
N ASP A 274 7.31 -18.58 -3.72
CA ASP A 274 7.19 -19.20 -5.03
C ASP A 274 5.90 -18.79 -5.74
N ASP A 275 5.73 -19.28 -6.96
CA ASP A 275 4.47 -19.32 -7.72
C ASP A 275 3.75 -17.97 -7.78
N ASN A 276 2.61 -17.87 -7.10
CA ASN A 276 1.68 -16.73 -7.15
C ASN A 276 2.24 -15.45 -6.51
N LEU A 277 3.35 -15.54 -5.76
CA LEU A 277 4.05 -14.38 -5.20
C LEU A 277 5.15 -13.84 -6.15
N LEU A 278 5.42 -14.51 -7.27
CA LEU A 278 6.40 -14.08 -8.25
C LEU A 278 5.81 -13.03 -9.21
N ILE A 279 5.58 -11.84 -8.67
CA ILE A 279 5.09 -10.66 -9.40
C ILE A 279 6.19 -9.59 -9.44
N ALA A 280 6.68 -9.28 -10.63
CA ALA A 280 7.72 -8.29 -10.85
C ALA A 280 7.17 -6.86 -10.72
N LEU A 281 7.98 -5.92 -10.19
CA LEU A 281 7.64 -4.52 -10.03
C LEU A 281 8.68 -3.64 -10.75
N PRO A 282 8.49 -3.36 -12.05
CA PRO A 282 9.54 -2.86 -12.93
C PRO A 282 9.80 -1.35 -12.77
N ASP A 283 8.82 -0.57 -12.34
CA ASP A 283 8.84 0.90 -12.40
C ASP A 283 9.64 1.56 -11.26
N SER A 284 10.48 0.84 -10.52
CA SER A 284 11.30 1.46 -9.48
C SER A 284 12.29 2.49 -10.07
N PHE A 285 12.89 2.13 -11.20
CA PHE A 285 13.86 2.95 -11.92
C PHE A 285 13.53 3.14 -13.41
N GLY A 286 12.32 2.75 -13.82
CA GLY A 286 11.84 2.82 -15.20
C GLY A 286 11.61 1.43 -15.79
N THR A 287 10.40 1.19 -16.28
CA THR A 287 9.97 -0.08 -16.86
C THR A 287 10.73 -0.40 -18.13
N ASP A 288 11.02 0.60 -18.97
CA ASP A 288 11.75 0.37 -20.23
C ASP A 288 13.15 -0.19 -19.97
N PHE A 289 13.91 0.41 -19.05
CA PHE A 289 15.24 -0.09 -18.67
C PHE A 289 15.16 -1.49 -18.05
N PHE A 290 14.17 -1.70 -17.17
CA PHE A 290 13.93 -3.00 -16.54
C PHE A 290 13.69 -4.09 -17.59
N LEU A 291 12.81 -3.86 -18.56
CA LEU A 291 12.48 -4.88 -19.57
C LEU A 291 13.65 -5.10 -20.55
N GLU A 292 14.36 -4.05 -20.95
CA GLU A 292 15.53 -4.14 -21.85
C GLU A 292 16.66 -5.01 -21.26
N HIS A 293 16.91 -4.90 -19.95
CA HIS A 293 18.02 -5.57 -19.27
C HIS A 293 17.58 -6.80 -18.46
N ALA A 294 16.30 -7.16 -18.50
CA ALA A 294 15.76 -8.26 -17.71
C ALA A 294 16.43 -9.59 -18.09
N PRO A 295 17.05 -10.31 -17.13
CA PRO A 295 17.52 -11.67 -17.37
C PRO A 295 16.38 -12.60 -17.80
N SER A 296 16.68 -13.62 -18.59
CA SER A 296 15.66 -14.54 -19.15
C SER A 296 14.79 -15.24 -18.10
N TRP A 297 15.30 -15.45 -16.89
CA TRP A 297 14.51 -16.04 -15.80
C TRP A 297 13.38 -15.13 -15.30
N VAL A 298 13.44 -13.82 -15.52
CA VAL A 298 12.34 -12.89 -15.21
C VAL A 298 11.10 -13.27 -16.00
N ALA A 299 11.27 -13.78 -17.22
CA ALA A 299 10.17 -14.20 -18.07
C ALA A 299 9.43 -15.43 -17.49
N LYS A 300 10.03 -16.17 -16.54
CA LYS A 300 9.40 -17.30 -15.83
C LYS A 300 8.49 -16.85 -14.70
N TRP A 301 8.59 -15.60 -14.24
CA TRP A 301 7.73 -15.07 -13.17
C TRP A 301 6.26 -15.06 -13.60
N LYS A 302 5.36 -15.17 -12.62
CA LYS A 302 3.92 -15.29 -12.85
C LYS A 302 3.32 -14.04 -13.49
N GLY A 303 3.86 -12.87 -13.18
CA GLY A 303 3.28 -11.64 -13.66
C GLY A 303 4.10 -10.40 -13.37
N PHE A 304 3.52 -9.25 -13.74
CA PHE A 304 4.04 -7.93 -13.44
C PHE A 304 2.96 -7.10 -12.74
N ARG A 305 3.38 -6.21 -11.85
CA ARG A 305 2.54 -5.17 -11.27
C ARG A 305 2.90 -3.83 -11.88
N HIS A 306 1.92 -3.17 -12.48
CA HIS A 306 2.01 -1.82 -13.02
C HIS A 306 1.56 -0.81 -11.96
N ASP A 307 2.47 0.06 -11.52
CA ASP A 307 2.25 1.01 -10.40
C ASP A 307 2.60 2.48 -10.74
N SER A 308 2.90 2.78 -12.02
CA SER A 308 3.06 4.16 -12.46
C SER A 308 2.81 4.36 -13.95
N ALA A 309 2.32 5.54 -14.36
CA ALA A 309 1.92 5.90 -15.73
C ALA A 309 0.65 5.18 -16.21
N SER A 310 0.28 5.37 -17.48
CA SER A 310 -0.95 4.84 -18.07
C SER A 310 -1.02 3.31 -17.97
N PRO A 311 -2.09 2.72 -17.39
CA PRO A 311 -2.26 1.27 -17.32
C PRO A 311 -2.18 0.58 -18.68
N ILE A 312 -2.79 1.18 -19.70
CA ILE A 312 -2.78 0.63 -21.07
C ILE A 312 -1.36 0.67 -21.65
N GLU A 313 -0.67 1.80 -21.57
CA GLU A 313 0.69 1.91 -22.12
C GLU A 313 1.66 0.95 -21.44
N GLY A 314 1.65 0.91 -20.10
CA GLY A 314 2.52 0.00 -19.35
C GLY A 314 2.20 -1.47 -19.59
N GLY A 315 0.90 -1.82 -19.66
CA GLY A 315 0.47 -3.18 -20.00
C GLY A 315 0.93 -3.62 -21.38
N GLU A 316 0.80 -2.76 -22.41
CA GLU A 316 1.27 -3.07 -23.76
C GLU A 316 2.78 -3.29 -23.84
N LYS A 317 3.58 -2.48 -23.12
CA LYS A 317 5.03 -2.67 -23.04
C LYS A 317 5.40 -4.04 -22.48
N ILE A 318 4.71 -4.48 -21.43
CA ILE A 318 4.96 -5.79 -20.81
C ILE A 318 4.49 -6.93 -21.72
N LEU A 319 3.36 -6.78 -22.42
CA LEU A 319 2.87 -7.77 -23.39
C LEU A 319 3.86 -7.94 -24.55
N ALA A 320 4.32 -6.85 -25.15
CA ALA A 320 5.32 -6.88 -26.21
C ALA A 320 6.64 -7.53 -25.75
N TRP A 321 7.04 -7.29 -24.49
CA TRP A 321 8.22 -7.94 -23.92
C TRP A 321 8.01 -9.45 -23.74
N TRP A 322 6.85 -9.90 -23.26
CA TRP A 322 6.53 -11.32 -23.18
C TRP A 322 6.51 -11.99 -24.54
N GLU A 323 5.95 -11.35 -25.56
CA GLU A 323 5.96 -11.84 -26.94
C GLU A 323 7.41 -12.02 -27.45
N LYS A 324 8.27 -11.00 -27.26
CA LYS A 324 9.71 -11.09 -27.58
C LYS A 324 10.42 -12.22 -26.84
N MET A 325 9.98 -12.55 -25.62
CA MET A 325 10.52 -13.63 -24.80
C MET A 325 9.84 -14.99 -25.05
N ASN A 326 8.98 -15.10 -26.08
CA ASN A 326 8.20 -16.30 -26.41
C ASN A 326 7.37 -16.84 -25.22
N CYS A 327 6.78 -15.93 -24.44
CA CYS A 327 5.93 -16.26 -23.30
C CYS A 327 4.45 -16.29 -23.69
N GLU A 328 3.75 -17.31 -23.22
CA GLU A 328 2.30 -17.39 -23.34
C GLU A 328 1.61 -16.48 -22.31
N THR A 329 0.97 -15.42 -22.78
CA THR A 329 0.35 -14.38 -21.92
C THR A 329 -0.84 -14.90 -21.11
N HIS A 330 -1.55 -15.94 -21.57
CA HIS A 330 -2.66 -16.54 -20.82
C HIS A 330 -2.22 -17.22 -19.51
N ASN A 331 -0.95 -17.60 -19.40
CA ASN A 331 -0.37 -18.15 -18.18
C ASN A 331 0.22 -17.07 -17.26
N LYS A 332 0.24 -15.81 -17.70
CA LYS A 332 0.74 -14.64 -16.98
C LYS A 332 -0.37 -13.86 -16.30
N ILE A 333 0.00 -12.87 -15.49
CA ILE A 333 -0.93 -11.96 -14.82
C ILE A 333 -0.38 -10.54 -14.89
N LEU A 334 -1.23 -9.57 -15.21
CA LEU A 334 -0.97 -8.15 -14.95
C LEU A 334 -1.77 -7.67 -13.75
N ILE A 335 -1.09 -7.01 -12.81
CA ILE A 335 -1.73 -6.36 -11.67
C ILE A 335 -1.65 -4.85 -11.85
N PHE A 336 -2.79 -4.18 -11.97
CA PHE A 336 -2.87 -2.72 -12.05
C PHE A 336 -3.25 -2.16 -10.69
N SER A 337 -2.46 -1.25 -10.11
CA SER A 337 -2.71 -0.69 -8.77
C SER A 337 -2.52 0.82 -8.65
N ASP A 338 -2.24 1.52 -9.74
CA ASP A 338 -1.95 2.95 -9.71
C ASP A 338 -3.22 3.82 -9.71
N ASN A 339 -3.69 4.20 -8.52
CA ASN A 339 -4.75 5.21 -8.30
C ASN A 339 -6.01 5.03 -9.17
N LEU A 340 -6.45 3.78 -9.32
CA LEU A 340 -7.56 3.41 -10.18
C LEU A 340 -8.91 3.95 -9.69
N ASP A 341 -9.76 4.35 -10.63
CA ASP A 341 -11.20 4.59 -10.49
C ASP A 341 -12.00 3.58 -11.35
N VAL A 342 -13.33 3.65 -11.32
CA VAL A 342 -14.18 2.69 -12.04
C VAL A 342 -13.97 2.74 -13.55
N ASP A 343 -13.89 3.95 -14.12
CA ASP A 343 -13.78 4.12 -15.57
C ASP A 343 -12.41 3.63 -16.07
N SER A 344 -11.32 3.95 -15.36
CA SER A 344 -9.99 3.41 -15.67
C SER A 344 -9.92 1.89 -15.52
N ILE A 345 -10.57 1.28 -14.51
CA ILE A 345 -10.67 -0.18 -14.37
C ILE A 345 -11.38 -0.79 -15.58
N ILE A 346 -12.55 -0.26 -15.94
CA ILE A 346 -13.36 -0.78 -17.06
C ILE A 346 -12.63 -0.62 -18.39
N ASN A 347 -12.05 0.55 -18.66
CA ASN A 347 -11.33 0.81 -19.90
C ASN A 347 -10.10 -0.10 -20.04
N THR A 348 -9.34 -0.27 -18.95
CA THR A 348 -8.18 -1.17 -18.95
C THR A 348 -8.61 -2.63 -19.11
N TYR A 349 -9.68 -3.05 -18.44
CA TYR A 349 -10.23 -4.40 -18.57
C TYR A 349 -10.62 -4.69 -20.03
N LYS A 350 -11.43 -3.83 -20.65
CA LYS A 350 -11.85 -3.99 -22.05
C LYS A 350 -10.69 -4.06 -23.03
N HIS A 351 -9.61 -3.32 -22.76
CA HIS A 351 -8.44 -3.25 -23.64
C HIS A 351 -7.61 -4.54 -23.68
N PHE A 352 -7.52 -5.23 -22.54
CA PHE A 352 -6.70 -6.44 -22.37
C PHE A 352 -7.52 -7.73 -22.21
N GLU A 353 -8.84 -7.63 -22.25
CA GLU A 353 -9.75 -8.78 -22.22
C GLU A 353 -9.32 -9.82 -23.28
N ASN A 354 -9.30 -11.09 -22.89
CA ASN A 354 -8.84 -12.23 -23.71
C ASN A 354 -7.36 -12.23 -24.13
N ARG A 355 -6.56 -11.21 -23.74
CA ARG A 355 -5.12 -11.15 -24.07
C ARG A 355 -4.24 -11.56 -22.90
N VAL A 356 -4.63 -11.20 -21.68
CA VAL A 356 -3.91 -11.53 -20.45
C VAL A 356 -4.86 -11.51 -19.24
N PRO A 357 -4.71 -12.43 -18.27
CA PRO A 357 -5.38 -12.32 -16.97
C PRO A 357 -4.98 -11.02 -16.23
N MET A 358 -5.97 -10.36 -15.64
CA MET A 358 -5.77 -9.08 -14.95
C MET A 358 -6.29 -9.10 -13.52
N ILE A 359 -5.62 -8.36 -12.65
CA ILE A 359 -6.07 -8.05 -11.29
C ILE A 359 -6.00 -6.53 -11.08
N PHE A 360 -7.05 -5.95 -10.53
CA PHE A 360 -7.14 -4.52 -10.24
C PHE A 360 -7.12 -4.28 -8.73
N GLY A 361 -6.04 -3.66 -8.25
CA GLY A 361 -5.89 -3.20 -6.88
C GLY A 361 -6.60 -1.86 -6.67
N TRP A 362 -7.75 -1.88 -5.99
CA TRP A 362 -8.58 -0.71 -5.80
C TRP A 362 -8.31 -0.02 -4.46
N GLY A 363 -7.68 1.16 -4.51
CA GLY A 363 -7.18 1.88 -3.33
C GLY A 363 -8.11 2.99 -2.82
N THR A 364 -7.63 4.23 -2.84
CA THR A 364 -8.31 5.41 -2.26
C THR A 364 -9.75 5.60 -2.78
N ASN A 365 -10.02 5.31 -4.05
CA ASN A 365 -11.36 5.49 -4.64
C ASN A 365 -12.41 4.46 -4.15
N LEU A 366 -11.95 3.37 -3.51
CA LEU A 366 -12.80 2.42 -2.79
C LEU A 366 -13.04 2.88 -1.35
N THR A 367 -11.97 3.25 -0.64
CA THR A 367 -11.97 3.37 0.83
C THR A 367 -11.98 4.80 1.36
N ASN A 368 -11.95 5.81 0.49
CA ASN A 368 -11.96 7.22 0.91
C ASN A 368 -12.56 8.14 -0.18
N ASP A 369 -13.67 7.72 -0.80
CA ASP A 369 -14.35 8.53 -1.81
C ASP A 369 -15.65 9.18 -1.33
N PHE A 370 -15.50 10.20 -0.47
CA PHE A 370 -16.60 10.98 0.09
C PHE A 370 -16.92 12.26 -0.73
N GLY A 371 -16.29 12.44 -1.90
CA GLY A 371 -16.57 13.59 -2.76
C GLY A 371 -18.04 13.64 -3.17
N GLY A 372 -18.69 14.79 -2.98
CA GLY A 372 -20.12 14.98 -3.27
C GLY A 372 -21.08 14.25 -2.32
N CYS A 373 -20.58 13.66 -1.22
CA CYS A 373 -21.42 13.00 -0.20
C CYS A 373 -21.74 13.93 0.98
N MET A 374 -21.30 15.19 0.92
CA MET A 374 -21.51 16.13 2.01
C MET A 374 -22.91 16.73 1.91
N PRO A 375 -23.69 16.74 3.01
CA PRO A 375 -25.08 17.20 2.97
C PRO A 375 -25.21 18.72 2.78
N CYS A 376 -24.12 19.47 2.94
CA CYS A 376 -24.08 20.92 2.73
C CYS A 376 -22.89 21.28 1.83
N ASN A 377 -23.11 22.20 0.88
CA ASN A 377 -22.17 22.50 -0.22
C ASN A 377 -20.85 23.15 0.20
N ASN A 378 -20.67 23.53 1.48
CA ASN A 378 -19.55 24.37 1.93
C ASN A 378 -18.40 23.57 2.57
N THR A 379 -18.44 22.24 2.56
CA THR A 379 -17.38 21.44 3.19
C THR A 379 -17.19 20.16 2.39
N GLN A 380 -15.94 19.79 2.10
CA GLN A 380 -15.59 18.54 1.43
C GLN A 380 -14.52 17.80 2.25
N ILE A 381 -14.66 16.49 2.34
CA ILE A 381 -13.59 15.63 2.85
C ILE A 381 -12.56 15.47 1.73
N GLU A 382 -11.47 16.23 1.82
CA GLU A 382 -10.35 16.12 0.89
C GLU A 382 -9.61 14.79 1.09
N LYS A 383 -9.23 14.15 -0.02
CA LYS A 383 -8.36 12.97 0.00
C LYS A 383 -6.92 13.43 0.24
N LEU A 384 -6.34 13.11 1.39
CA LEU A 384 -4.94 13.40 1.66
C LEU A 384 -4.03 12.63 0.70
N GLN A 385 -3.12 13.34 0.04
CA GLN A 385 -2.05 12.76 -0.78
C GLN A 385 -0.76 12.64 0.01
N ILE A 386 -0.83 11.94 1.14
CA ILE A 386 0.34 11.61 1.95
C ILE A 386 0.95 10.27 1.53
N VAL A 387 2.27 10.18 1.67
CA VAL A 387 3.07 8.96 1.50
C VAL A 387 4.13 8.89 2.58
N CYS A 388 4.49 7.70 3.02
CA CYS A 388 5.64 7.47 3.88
C CYS A 388 6.64 6.66 3.06
N LYS A 389 7.87 7.16 2.90
CA LYS A 389 8.87 6.54 2.03
C LYS A 389 10.22 6.51 2.71
N VAL A 390 11.01 5.49 2.38
CA VAL A 390 12.43 5.46 2.71
C VAL A 390 13.18 6.60 1.98
N ILE A 391 13.99 7.35 2.71
CA ILE A 391 14.75 8.51 2.22
C ILE A 391 16.26 8.31 2.32
N LYS A 392 16.69 7.43 3.22
CA LYS A 392 18.09 7.05 3.42
C LYS A 392 18.17 5.57 3.76
N ALA A 393 19.24 4.93 3.29
CA ALA A 393 19.66 3.60 3.70
C ALA A 393 21.16 3.68 4.02
N ASN A 394 21.54 3.28 5.22
CA ASN A 394 22.80 3.62 5.87
C ASN A 394 23.07 5.13 5.68
N ASN A 395 24.22 5.49 5.13
CA ASN A 395 24.60 6.88 4.87
C ASN A 395 24.26 7.35 3.44
N GLN A 396 23.49 6.57 2.67
CA GLN A 396 23.18 6.86 1.28
C GLN A 396 21.74 7.33 1.10
N HIS A 397 21.55 8.33 0.23
CA HIS A 397 20.22 8.78 -0.17
C HIS A 397 19.57 7.79 -1.10
N VAL A 398 18.29 7.54 -0.86
CA VAL A 398 17.46 6.62 -1.64
C VAL A 398 16.68 7.38 -2.71
N VAL A 399 16.45 6.74 -3.86
CA VAL A 399 15.78 7.33 -5.03
C VAL A 399 14.72 6.36 -5.56
N LYS A 400 13.58 6.88 -6.03
CA LYS A 400 12.66 6.23 -6.98
C LYS A 400 12.55 7.13 -8.21
N LEU A 401 12.69 6.59 -9.42
CA LEU A 401 12.43 7.35 -10.65
C LEU A 401 10.97 7.25 -11.08
N SER A 402 10.36 6.06 -11.07
CA SER A 402 9.03 5.82 -11.68
C SER A 402 9.02 5.98 -13.20
N ASP A 403 7.97 5.47 -13.85
CA ASP A 403 7.68 5.81 -15.26
C ASP A 403 7.00 7.18 -15.40
N ASP A 404 6.37 7.67 -14.32
CA ASP A 404 5.82 9.02 -14.23
C ASP A 404 6.85 9.96 -13.56
N PRO A 405 7.43 10.92 -14.30
CA PRO A 405 8.43 11.85 -13.76
C PRO A 405 7.94 12.64 -12.55
N VAL A 406 6.63 12.92 -12.44
CA VAL A 406 6.03 13.64 -11.30
C VAL A 406 6.13 12.83 -10.00
N LYS A 407 6.27 11.51 -10.10
CA LYS A 407 6.41 10.58 -8.96
C LYS A 407 7.86 10.32 -8.55
N THR A 408 8.84 10.93 -9.24
CA THR A 408 10.26 10.85 -8.87
C THR A 408 10.47 11.36 -7.44
N THR A 409 11.19 10.60 -6.62
CA THR A 409 11.50 10.99 -5.24
C THR A 409 12.95 10.69 -4.89
N GLY A 410 13.60 11.60 -4.17
CA GLY A 410 14.98 11.41 -3.69
C GLY A 410 15.80 12.71 -3.71
N ASN A 411 17.08 12.62 -3.38
CA ASN A 411 18.01 13.74 -3.47
C ASN A 411 18.30 14.10 -4.94
N THR A 412 18.27 15.39 -5.28
CA THR A 412 18.43 15.90 -6.66
C THR A 412 19.70 15.42 -7.36
N LEU A 413 20.85 15.35 -6.65
CA LEU A 413 22.11 14.88 -7.25
C LEU A 413 22.06 13.37 -7.54
N LYS A 414 21.50 12.58 -6.62
CA LYS A 414 21.32 11.14 -6.83
C LYS A 414 20.29 10.85 -7.92
N ILE A 415 19.21 11.63 -8.02
CA ILE A 415 18.25 11.55 -9.13
C ILE A 415 18.96 11.77 -10.46
N LYS A 416 19.74 12.86 -10.59
CA LYS A 416 20.52 13.13 -11.81
C LYS A 416 21.48 11.99 -12.18
N ARG A 417 22.13 11.36 -11.18
CA ARG A 417 22.95 10.16 -11.40
C ARG A 417 22.10 8.99 -11.90
N TYR A 418 20.99 8.68 -11.22
CA TYR A 418 20.16 7.53 -11.56
C TYR A 418 19.51 7.68 -12.95
N LEU A 419 19.09 8.89 -13.34
CA LEU A 419 18.60 9.16 -14.70
C LEU A 419 19.64 8.88 -15.79
N LYS A 420 20.94 9.07 -15.50
CA LYS A 420 22.02 8.67 -16.43
C LYS A 420 22.24 7.16 -16.40
N LEU A 421 22.16 6.56 -15.21
CA LEU A 421 22.43 5.15 -14.99
C LEU A 421 21.38 4.23 -15.61
N PHE A 422 20.11 4.60 -15.49
CA PHE A 422 18.95 3.82 -15.93
C PHE A 422 18.39 4.31 -17.27
N LYS A 423 19.23 4.96 -18.08
CA LYS A 423 18.85 5.43 -19.41
C LYS A 423 18.82 4.24 -20.37
N THR A 424 17.74 4.09 -21.13
CA THR A 424 17.66 3.11 -22.23
C THR A 424 18.49 3.55 -23.43
N GLN A 425 19.00 2.59 -24.19
CA GLN A 425 19.60 2.89 -25.50
C GLN A 425 18.43 3.18 -26.47
N LYS A 426 18.49 4.32 -27.16
CA LYS A 426 17.45 4.73 -28.11
C LYS A 426 17.55 3.95 -29.41
#